data_AF-A0A8T3PA65-F1
#
_entry.id   AF-A0A8T3PA65-F1
#
_cell.length_a   1.000
_cell.length_b   1.000
_cell.length_c   1.000
_cell.angle_alpha   90.00
_cell.angle_beta   90.00
_cell.angle_gamma   90.00
#
_symmetry.space_group_name_H-M   'P 1'
#
loop_
_entity.id
_entity.type
_entity.pdbx_description
1 polymer ?
#
loop_
_entity_poly.entity_id
_entity_poly.type
_entity_poly.pdbx_seq_one_letter_code
_entity_poly.pdbx_strand_id
1 'polypeptide(L)'
;MVRSSTRVNIILDEERALKLRRLADRTHTSPGTLARSLLTSALDEADPDPRDVTALLDGIDGAWDQALAGLEEARSGKGIPLEEL
;
A
#
# COMPACT_ATOMS: atom_id res chain seq x y z
N MET A 1 6.45 21.49 -13.09
CA MET A 1 6.30 20.40 -12.12
C MET A 1 7.70 20.00 -11.65
N VAL A 2 8.09 20.32 -10.42
CA VAL A 2 9.45 20.04 -9.92
C VAL A 2 9.53 18.54 -9.62
N ARG A 3 10.34 17.80 -10.39
CA ARG A 3 10.66 16.41 -10.04
C ARG A 3 11.65 16.43 -8.88
N SER A 4 11.12 16.35 -7.66
CA SER A 4 11.94 16.11 -6.47
C SER A 4 12.58 14.73 -6.60
N SER A 5 13.89 14.67 -6.81
CA SER A 5 14.65 13.42 -6.84
C SER A 5 15.21 13.16 -5.45
N THR A 6 14.61 12.22 -4.72
CA THR A 6 15.11 11.78 -3.40
C THR A 6 16.07 10.61 -3.58
N ARG A 7 17.28 10.71 -3.03
CA ARG A 7 18.25 9.62 -3.05
C ARG A 7 18.09 8.76 -1.80
N VAL A 8 17.89 7.47 -2.00
CA VAL A 8 17.81 6.47 -0.93
C VAL A 8 18.99 5.50 -1.06
N ASN A 9 19.68 5.25 0.05
CA ASN A 9 20.73 4.22 0.12
C ASN A 9 20.13 2.96 0.77
N ILE A 10 20.31 1.82 0.14
CA ILE A 10 19.76 0.54 0.59
C ILE A 10 20.92 -0.40 0.88
N ILE A 11 20.90 -1.02 2.06
CA ILE A 11 21.85 -2.06 2.44
C ILE A 11 21.09 -3.38 2.39
N LEU A 12 21.61 -4.31 1.61
CA LEU A 12 21.09 -5.69 1.55
C LEU A 12 22.05 -6.58 2.32
N ASP A 13 21.53 -7.60 2.98
CA ASP A 13 22.37 -8.69 3.43
C ASP A 13 22.88 -9.53 2.24
N GLU A 14 23.78 -10.44 2.53
CA GLU A 14 24.48 -11.26 1.54
C GLU A 14 23.53 -12.08 0.66
N GLU A 15 22.50 -12.69 1.24
CA GLU A 15 21.55 -13.54 0.52
C GLU A 15 20.79 -12.73 -0.54
N ARG A 16 20.24 -11.57 -0.15
CA ARG A 16 19.41 -10.74 -1.03
C ARG A 16 20.28 -9.99 -2.04
N ALA A 17 21.51 -9.60 -1.66
CA ALA A 17 22.48 -9.02 -2.59
C ALA A 17 22.87 -10.00 -3.71
N LEU A 18 23.09 -11.27 -3.35
CA LEU A 18 23.43 -12.32 -4.31
C LEU A 18 22.25 -12.66 -5.24
N LYS A 19 21.02 -12.69 -4.69
CA LYS A 19 19.80 -12.85 -5.49
C LYS A 19 19.63 -11.71 -6.49
N LEU A 20 19.83 -10.45 -6.07
CA LEU A 20 19.75 -9.28 -6.93
C LEU A 20 20.77 -9.36 -8.08
N ARG A 21 22.02 -9.71 -7.79
CA ARG A 21 23.06 -9.87 -8.81
C ARG A 21 22.69 -10.92 -9.86
N ARG A 22 22.28 -12.11 -9.42
CA ARG A 22 21.86 -13.20 -10.33
C ARG A 22 20.70 -12.78 -11.23
N LEU A 23 19.72 -12.04 -10.68
CA LEU A 23 18.59 -11.54 -11.46
C LEU A 23 19.02 -10.49 -12.47
N ALA A 24 19.89 -9.56 -12.06
CA ALA A 24 20.44 -8.51 -12.91
C ALA A 24 21.25 -9.08 -14.08
N ASP A 25 22.05 -10.12 -13.82
CA ASP A 25 22.80 -10.83 -14.85
C ASP A 25 21.86 -11.50 -15.86
N ARG A 26 20.81 -12.18 -15.37
CA ARG A 26 19.81 -12.86 -16.22
C ARG A 26 19.04 -11.87 -17.11
N THR A 27 18.78 -10.66 -16.62
CA THR A 27 18.06 -9.62 -17.38
C THR A 27 18.98 -8.64 -18.09
N HIS A 28 20.30 -8.88 -18.09
CA HIS A 28 21.33 -8.05 -18.71
C HIS A 28 21.21 -6.57 -18.31
N THR A 29 20.86 -6.33 -17.05
CA THR A 29 20.60 -5.00 -16.49
C THR A 29 21.57 -4.73 -15.33
N SER A 30 21.90 -3.45 -15.09
CA SER A 30 22.67 -3.09 -13.89
C SER A 30 21.90 -3.45 -12.61
N PRO A 31 22.54 -4.02 -11.58
CA PRO A 31 21.90 -4.30 -10.29
C PRO A 31 21.18 -3.09 -9.68
N GLY A 32 21.74 -1.88 -9.83
CA GLY A 32 21.11 -0.65 -9.33
C GLY A 32 19.84 -0.27 -10.09
N THR A 33 19.82 -0.48 -11.40
CA THR A 33 18.62 -0.24 -12.23
C THR A 33 17.53 -1.25 -11.90
N LEU A 34 17.89 -2.52 -11.75
CA LEU A 34 16.95 -3.57 -11.36
C LEU A 34 16.39 -3.32 -9.95
N ALA A 35 17.26 -2.98 -8.99
CA ALA A 35 16.84 -2.64 -7.62
C ALA A 35 15.86 -1.47 -7.59
N ARG A 36 16.12 -0.41 -8.38
CA ARG A 36 15.19 0.71 -8.50
C ARG A 36 13.84 0.25 -9.03
N SER A 37 13.81 -0.54 -10.10
CA SER A 37 12.56 -1.04 -10.69
C SER A 37 11.78 -1.89 -9.70
N LEU A 38 12.45 -2.80 -8.99
CA LEU A 38 11.83 -3.67 -7.99
C LEU A 38 11.28 -2.87 -6.81
N LEU A 39 12.01 -1.85 -6.35
CA LEU A 39 11.54 -0.97 -5.28
C LEU A 39 10.31 -0.17 -5.72
N THR A 40 10.28 0.37 -6.94
CA THR A 40 9.11 1.07 -7.47
C THR A 40 7.88 0.15 -7.47
N SER A 41 8.00 -1.06 -8.05
CA SER A 41 6.89 -2.00 -8.07
C SER A 41 6.43 -2.41 -6.66
N ALA A 42 7.36 -2.64 -5.73
CA ALA A 42 7.01 -2.97 -4.36
C ALA A 42 6.30 -1.81 -3.63
N LEU A 43 6.63 -0.55 -3.94
CA LEU A 43 5.93 0.61 -3.41
C LEU A 43 4.53 0.74 -4.01
N ASP A 44 4.38 0.48 -5.31
CA ASP A 44 3.06 0.48 -5.97
C ASP A 44 2.16 -0.64 -5.42
N GLU A 45 2.71 -1.81 -5.09
CA GLU A 45 1.97 -2.93 -4.46
C GLU A 45 1.69 -2.70 -2.98
N ALA A 46 2.54 -1.94 -2.27
CA ALA A 46 2.35 -1.62 -0.86
C ALA A 46 1.34 -0.49 -0.63
N ASP A 47 0.95 0.24 -1.68
CA ASP A 47 -0.13 1.21 -1.64
C ASP A 47 -1.47 0.48 -1.83
N PRO A 48 -2.30 0.29 -0.78
CA PRO A 48 -3.58 -0.39 -0.93
C PRO A 48 -4.45 0.38 -1.92
N ASP A 49 -4.80 -0.24 -3.05
CA ASP A 49 -5.69 0.35 -4.05
C ASP A 49 -7.03 0.67 -3.35
N PRO A 50 -7.59 1.88 -3.51
CA PRO A 50 -8.93 2.21 -3.03
C PRO A 50 -10.02 1.20 -3.46
N ARG A 51 -9.78 0.43 -4.53
CA ARG A 51 -10.64 -0.66 -5.00
C ARG A 51 -10.60 -1.91 -4.11
N ASP A 52 -9.53 -2.10 -3.34
CA ASP A 52 -9.39 -3.21 -2.39
C ASP A 52 -10.01 -2.90 -1.02
N VAL A 53 -10.48 -1.66 -0.80
CA VAL A 53 -11.20 -1.27 0.42
C VAL A 53 -12.45 -2.14 0.61
N THR A 54 -13.14 -2.54 -0.47
CA THR A 54 -14.28 -3.45 -0.35
C THR A 54 -13.85 -4.84 0.12
N ALA A 55 -12.73 -5.38 -0.37
CA ALA A 55 -12.22 -6.68 0.09
C ALA A 55 -11.80 -6.64 1.56
N LEU A 56 -11.27 -5.50 2.02
CA LEU A 56 -10.95 -5.27 3.43
C LEU A 56 -12.23 -5.21 4.30
N LEU A 57 -13.24 -4.47 3.84
CA LEU A 57 -14.53 -4.34 4.55
C LEU A 57 -15.31 -5.66 4.56
N ASP A 58 -15.27 -6.42 3.46
CA ASP A 58 -15.90 -7.74 3.34
C ASP A 58 -15.23 -8.80 4.23
N GLY A 59 -13.99 -8.56 4.67
CA GLY A 59 -13.29 -9.40 5.66
C GLY A 59 -13.64 -9.10 7.12
N ILE A 60 -14.42 -8.05 7.40
CA ILE A 60 -14.87 -7.70 8.74
C ILE A 60 -16.27 -8.30 8.95
N ASP A 61 -16.36 -9.30 9.81
CA ASP A 61 -17.63 -9.96 10.13
C ASP A 61 -18.70 -8.94 10.55
N GLY A 62 -19.79 -8.87 9.78
CA GLY A 62 -20.93 -7.99 10.05
C GLY A 62 -20.74 -6.52 9.68
N ALA A 63 -19.63 -6.13 9.03
CA ALA A 63 -19.38 -4.74 8.66
C ALA A 63 -20.47 -4.13 7.77
N TRP A 64 -21.04 -4.92 6.86
CA TRP A 64 -22.14 -4.46 6.00
C TRP A 64 -23.40 -4.10 6.79
N ASP A 65 -23.83 -4.99 7.70
CA ASP A 65 -25.02 -4.77 8.52
C ASP A 65 -24.81 -3.60 9.49
N GLN A 66 -23.60 -3.46 10.04
CA GLN A 66 -23.22 -2.33 10.88
C GLN A 66 -23.23 -1.00 10.11
N ALA A 67 -22.72 -0.99 8.88
CA ALA A 67 -22.74 0.19 8.03
C ALA A 67 -24.17 0.64 7.70
N LEU A 68 -25.06 -0.31 7.40
CA LEU A 68 -26.49 -0.03 7.19
C LEU A 68 -27.17 0.50 8.46
N ALA A 69 -26.86 -0.07 9.63
CA ALA A 69 -27.38 0.41 10.91
C ALA A 69 -26.93 1.84 11.21
N GLY A 70 -25.64 2.15 11.03
CA GLY A 70 -25.11 3.51 11.21
C GLY A 70 -25.72 4.53 10.24
N LEU A 71 -26.01 4.12 8.99
CA LEU A 71 -26.72 4.97 8.02
C LEU A 71 -28.13 5.34 8.51
N GLU A 72 -28.84 4.38 9.10
CA GLU A 72 -30.18 4.60 9.64
C GLU A 72 -30.15 5.45 10.92
N GLU A 73 -29.17 5.23 11.79
CA GLU A 73 -28.94 6.06 12.98
C GLU A 73 -28.67 7.52 12.59
N ALA A 74 -27.82 7.75 11.60
CA ALA A 74 -27.54 9.08 11.07
C ALA A 74 -28.81 9.74 10.49
N ARG A 75 -29.60 9.01 9.70
CA ARG A 75 -30.89 9.50 9.16
C ARG A 75 -31.89 9.83 10.25
N SER A 76 -31.93 9.04 11.32
CA SER A 76 -32.80 9.27 12.48
C SER A 76 -32.28 10.35 13.43
N GLY A 77 -31.14 10.98 13.13
CA GLY A 77 -30.57 12.07 13.93
C GLY A 77 -29.96 11.61 15.27
N LYS A 78 -29.61 10.33 15.40
CA LYS A 78 -29.02 9.75 16.63
C LYS A 78 -27.51 9.97 16.77
N GLY A 79 -26.89 10.67 15.83
CA GLY A 79 -25.47 11.03 15.90
C GLY A 79 -25.22 12.15 16.91
N ILE A 80 -23.94 12.29 17.31
CA ILE A 80 -23.44 13.42 18.09
C ILE A 80 -22.59 14.34 17.20
N PRO A 81 -22.50 15.65 17.50
CA PRO A 81 -21.54 16.54 16.85
C PRO A 81 -20.11 16.01 17.01
N LEU A 82 -19.25 16.26 16.03
CA LEU A 82 -17.85 15.81 16.05
C LEU A 82 -17.07 16.41 17.22
N GLU A 83 -17.47 17.60 17.64
CA GLU A 83 -16.89 18.33 18.77
C GLU A 83 -17.26 17.69 20.13
N GLU A 84 -18.20 16.74 20.16
CA GLU A 84 -18.70 16.04 21.35
C GLU A 84 -18.23 14.58 21.45
N LEU A 85 -17.40 14.10 20.50
CA LEU A 85 -16.74 12.79 20.50
C LEU A 85 -15.55 12.74 21.46
#